data_AF-A0A6L8EMQ5-F1
#
_entry.id   AF-A0A6L8EMQ5-F1
#
_cell.length_a   1.000
_cell.length_b   1.000
_cell.length_c   1.000
_cell.angle_alpha   90.00
_cell.angle_beta   90.00
_cell.angle_gamma   90.00
#
_symmetry.space_group_name_H-M   'P 1'
#
loop_
_entity.id
_entity.type
_entity.pdbx_description
1 polymer ?
#
loop_
_entity_poly.entity_id
_entity_poly.type
_entity_poly.pdbx_seq_one_letter_code
_entity_poly.pdbx_strand_id
1 'polypeptide(L)'
;MDVKTLAMGHPVPEFERDENSLDLAQLSRVPINDRNFASETRDGKPGCKKLMGKFREYDRGETAFVFNPTNYILAFNDFALMVRFTPHDAVNTDVQFSWLVHKDAEEGVDYDTDNLIWVWDVTTKQDKKITEDNNAGIMSSRYRPGPYSMHEARVATFVRWYLNAIRLPA
;
A
#
# COMPACT_ATOMS: atom_id res chain seq x y z
N MET A 1 11.20 -14.16 -5.27
CA MET A 1 11.37 -14.28 -3.82
C MET A 1 12.65 -13.56 -3.44
N ASP A 2 12.54 -12.55 -2.59
CA ASP A 2 13.67 -11.69 -2.24
C ASP A 2 14.63 -12.42 -1.26
N VAL A 3 15.91 -12.50 -1.64
CA VAL A 3 16.99 -13.10 -0.84
C VAL A 3 17.12 -12.41 0.52
N LYS A 4 16.82 -11.11 0.57
CA LYS A 4 16.94 -10.30 1.77
C LYS A 4 15.83 -10.58 2.79
N THR A 5 14.59 -10.80 2.34
CA THR A 5 13.48 -11.23 3.20
C THR A 5 13.83 -12.50 3.98
N LEU A 6 14.41 -13.49 3.29
CA LEU A 6 14.86 -14.73 3.91
C LEU A 6 16.01 -14.50 4.90
N ALA A 7 16.97 -13.65 4.53
CA ALA A 7 18.11 -13.33 5.41
C ALA A 7 17.68 -12.60 6.69
N MET A 8 16.60 -11.84 6.66
CA MET A 8 16.02 -11.14 7.81
C MET A 8 15.05 -12.00 8.64
N GLY A 9 14.81 -13.24 8.24
CA GLY A 9 13.96 -14.18 8.99
C GLY A 9 12.48 -13.81 9.01
N HIS A 10 12.02 -12.97 8.07
CA HIS A 10 10.60 -12.63 7.97
C HIS A 10 9.77 -13.86 7.53
N PRO A 11 8.54 -14.02 8.04
CA PRO A 11 7.67 -15.14 7.70
C PRO A 11 7.38 -15.22 6.19
N VAL A 12 7.46 -16.45 5.69
CA VAL A 12 7.14 -16.87 4.32
C VAL A 12 6.03 -17.94 4.46
N PRO A 13 4.90 -17.87 3.73
CA PRO A 13 4.81 -17.37 2.36
C PRO A 13 4.20 -15.98 2.18
N GLU A 14 4.76 -15.26 1.20
CA GLU A 14 4.02 -14.25 0.44
C GLU A 14 2.95 -14.97 -0.38
N PHE A 15 1.73 -14.44 -0.43
CA PHE A 15 0.74 -14.92 -1.39
C PHE A 15 0.10 -13.76 -2.12
N GLU A 16 -0.21 -14.02 -3.37
CA GLU A 16 -0.88 -13.12 -4.27
C GLU A 16 -1.96 -13.92 -4.98
N ARG A 17 -3.22 -13.50 -4.83
CA ARG A 17 -4.31 -14.10 -5.59
C ARG A 17 -4.31 -13.58 -7.04
N ASP A 18 -4.85 -14.41 -7.92
CA ASP A 18 -4.90 -14.17 -9.37
C ASP A 18 -6.25 -13.57 -9.80
N GLU A 19 -6.39 -13.37 -11.11
CA GLU A 19 -7.60 -12.85 -11.74
C GLU A 19 -8.87 -13.71 -11.62
N ASN A 20 -8.76 -14.93 -11.09
CA ASN A 20 -9.87 -15.86 -10.90
C ASN A 20 -10.39 -15.87 -9.45
N SER A 21 -9.72 -15.14 -8.55
CA SER A 21 -10.13 -15.01 -7.16
C SER A 21 -11.31 -14.04 -6.97
N LEU A 22 -12.02 -14.20 -5.86
CA LEU A 22 -13.13 -13.31 -5.51
C LEU A 22 -12.64 -11.91 -5.11
N ASP A 23 -11.47 -11.82 -4.48
CA ASP A 23 -11.03 -10.65 -3.71
C ASP A 23 -9.67 -10.11 -4.13
N LEU A 24 -8.94 -10.76 -5.04
CA LEU A 24 -7.59 -10.32 -5.46
C LEU A 24 -6.64 -10.06 -4.27
N ALA A 25 -6.83 -10.79 -3.17
CA ALA A 25 -6.11 -10.54 -1.93
C ALA A 25 -4.60 -10.81 -2.07
N GLN A 26 -3.80 -10.09 -1.28
CA GLN A 26 -2.35 -10.23 -1.21
C GLN A 26 -1.86 -10.07 0.22
N LEU A 27 -0.85 -10.86 0.57
CA LEU A 27 -0.11 -10.73 1.82
C LEU A 27 1.38 -10.86 1.53
N SER A 28 2.17 -9.91 2.01
CA SER A 28 3.63 -10.00 2.01
C SER A 28 4.21 -9.37 3.27
N ARG A 29 5.42 -9.80 3.63
CA ARG A 29 6.25 -9.10 4.60
C ARG A 29 7.66 -8.99 4.05
N VAL A 30 8.08 -7.77 3.75
CA VAL A 30 9.35 -7.47 3.09
C VAL A 30 10.11 -6.41 3.87
N PRO A 31 11.44 -6.29 3.69
CA PRO A 31 12.19 -5.19 4.26
C PRO A 31 11.63 -3.84 3.79
N ILE A 32 11.50 -2.85 4.67
CA ILE A 32 10.99 -1.50 4.33
C ILE A 32 11.77 -0.89 3.16
N ASN A 33 13.10 -1.00 3.17
CA ASN A 33 13.98 -0.61 2.06
C ASN A 33 15.41 -1.15 2.23
N ASP A 34 16.28 -0.80 1.28
CA ASP A 34 17.72 -1.13 1.28
C ASP A 34 18.60 -0.21 2.12
N ARG A 35 18.01 0.71 2.87
CA ARG A 35 18.72 1.71 3.68
C ARG A 35 18.64 1.44 5.18
N ASN A 36 18.19 0.24 5.57
CA ASN A 36 18.11 -0.17 6.96
C ASN A 36 17.25 0.78 7.81
N PHE A 37 16.09 1.19 7.29
CA PHE A 37 15.13 2.01 8.05
C PHE A 37 14.44 1.17 9.12
N ALA A 38 14.05 1.81 10.22
CA ALA A 38 13.28 1.18 11.30
C ALA A 38 11.77 1.33 11.07
N SER A 39 11.35 2.38 10.38
CA SER A 39 9.95 2.67 10.05
C SER A 39 9.86 3.52 8.77
N GLU A 40 8.67 3.65 8.22
CA GLU A 40 8.40 4.44 7.02
C GLU A 40 8.17 5.92 7.37
N THR A 41 9.25 6.56 7.81
CA THR A 41 9.29 7.99 8.13
C THR A 41 10.32 8.69 7.27
N ARG A 42 10.31 10.03 7.28
CA ARG A 42 11.20 10.86 6.46
C ARG A 42 12.68 10.53 6.65
N ASP A 43 13.12 10.28 7.88
CA ASP A 43 14.51 9.99 8.22
C ASP A 43 14.78 8.50 8.51
N GLY A 44 13.76 7.66 8.37
CA GLY A 44 13.84 6.22 8.60
C GLY A 44 13.94 5.80 10.07
N LYS A 45 13.80 6.73 11.01
CA LYS A 45 13.70 6.43 12.44
C LYS A 45 12.28 6.00 12.81
N PRO A 46 12.06 5.43 14.01
CA PRO A 46 10.71 5.14 14.48
C PRO A 46 9.79 6.36 14.39
N GLY A 47 8.60 6.17 13.81
CA GLY A 47 7.53 7.15 13.80
C GLY A 47 6.76 7.21 15.12
N CYS A 48 6.72 6.10 15.85
CA CYS A 48 6.20 6.03 17.21
C CYS A 48 7.18 5.30 18.13
N LYS A 49 7.37 5.79 19.35
CA LYS A 49 8.23 5.15 20.38
C LYS A 49 7.66 3.82 20.87
N LYS A 50 6.34 3.64 20.78
CA LYS A 50 5.63 2.42 21.23
C LYS A 50 5.40 1.48 20.05
N LEU A 51 5.94 0.27 20.16
CA LEU A 51 5.72 -0.79 19.18
C LEU A 51 4.28 -1.29 19.20
N MET A 52 3.80 -1.73 18.04
CA MET A 52 2.49 -2.32 17.80
C MET A 52 2.50 -3.83 18.03
N GLY A 53 1.33 -4.39 18.31
CA GLY A 53 1.13 -5.85 18.39
C GLY A 53 2.00 -6.52 19.46
N LYS A 54 2.82 -7.51 19.04
CA LYS A 54 3.71 -8.28 19.93
C LYS A 54 5.20 -8.05 19.61
N PHE A 55 5.51 -7.03 18.80
CA PHE A 55 6.90 -6.70 18.48
C PHE A 55 7.64 -6.24 19.73
N ARG A 56 8.91 -6.66 19.85
CA ARG A 56 9.81 -6.27 20.94
C ARG A 56 10.98 -5.41 20.47
N GLU A 57 11.19 -5.38 19.17
CA GLU A 57 12.24 -4.65 18.48
C GLU A 57 11.75 -4.27 17.07
N TYR A 58 12.49 -3.36 16.42
CA TYR A 58 12.27 -3.00 15.03
C TYR A 58 12.96 -4.04 14.15
N ASP A 59 12.20 -4.99 13.62
CA ASP A 59 12.70 -5.99 12.67
C ASP A 59 12.82 -5.43 11.24
N ARG A 60 12.38 -4.17 11.03
CA ARG A 60 12.54 -3.41 9.77
C ARG A 60 11.73 -4.00 8.61
N GLY A 61 10.69 -4.75 8.95
CA GLY A 61 9.75 -5.32 7.98
C GLY A 61 8.50 -4.48 7.85
N GLU A 62 8.08 -4.28 6.61
CA GLU A 62 6.76 -3.81 6.21
C GLU A 62 5.90 -5.03 5.88
N THR A 63 4.72 -5.11 6.47
CA THR A 63 3.69 -6.07 6.06
C THR A 63 2.66 -5.38 5.20
N ALA A 64 2.52 -5.79 3.95
CA ALA A 64 1.41 -5.39 3.10
C ALA A 64 0.28 -6.41 3.22
N PHE A 65 -0.92 -5.94 3.58
CA PHE A 65 -2.14 -6.72 3.62
C PHE A 65 -3.18 -6.07 2.70
N VAL A 66 -3.47 -6.72 1.58
CA VAL A 66 -4.52 -6.32 0.62
C VAL A 66 -5.66 -7.31 0.74
N PHE A 67 -6.82 -6.85 1.24
CA PHE A 67 -8.00 -7.68 1.41
C PHE A 67 -8.89 -7.67 0.17
N ASN A 68 -8.84 -6.58 -0.61
CA ASN A 68 -9.58 -6.37 -1.85
C ASN A 68 -8.91 -5.25 -2.68
N PRO A 69 -9.32 -5.03 -3.94
CA PRO A 69 -8.67 -4.04 -4.80
C PRO A 69 -8.85 -2.57 -4.40
N THR A 70 -9.71 -2.28 -3.42
CA THR A 70 -10.01 -0.90 -2.98
C THR A 70 -9.53 -0.61 -1.55
N ASN A 71 -8.90 -1.58 -0.88
CA ASN A 71 -8.45 -1.42 0.50
C ASN A 71 -7.14 -2.19 0.75
N TYR A 72 -6.18 -1.52 1.38
CA TYR A 72 -4.98 -2.17 1.87
C TYR A 72 -4.49 -1.58 3.20
N ILE A 73 -3.70 -2.38 3.91
CA ILE A 73 -2.98 -1.98 5.11
C ILE A 73 -1.49 -2.20 4.86
N LEU A 74 -0.69 -1.22 5.22
CA LEU A 74 0.76 -1.36 5.38
C LEU A 74 1.08 -1.25 6.86
N ALA A 75 1.67 -2.30 7.43
CA ALA A 75 1.96 -2.38 8.86
C ALA A 75 3.46 -2.50 9.10
N PHE A 76 3.98 -1.55 9.88
CA PHE A 76 5.35 -1.53 10.38
C PHE A 76 5.40 -2.07 11.81
N ASN A 77 6.53 -1.89 12.49
CA ASN A 77 6.64 -2.31 13.89
C ASN A 77 5.95 -1.35 14.87
N ASP A 78 5.79 -0.08 14.51
CA ASP A 78 5.41 1.02 15.41
C ASP A 78 4.14 1.79 14.99
N PHE A 79 3.73 1.68 13.74
CA PHE A 79 2.41 2.12 13.28
C PHE A 79 1.90 1.23 12.13
N ALA A 80 0.63 1.39 11.79
CA ALA A 80 0.06 0.86 10.55
C ALA A 80 -0.70 1.97 9.81
N LEU A 81 -0.62 1.95 8.49
CA LEU A 81 -1.41 2.77 7.60
C LEU A 81 -2.50 1.92 6.96
N MET A 82 -3.74 2.40 6.98
CA MET A 82 -4.85 1.83 6.22
C MET A 82 -5.29 2.81 5.14
N VAL A 83 -5.46 2.31 3.92
CA VAL A 83 -5.89 3.10 2.76
C VAL A 83 -7.18 2.52 2.21
N ARG A 84 -8.16 3.40 1.94
CA ARG A 84 -9.45 3.06 1.34
C ARG A 84 -9.74 3.95 0.14
N PHE A 85 -10.03 3.32 -0.99
CA PHE A 85 -10.50 3.95 -2.22
C PHE A 85 -12.02 3.81 -2.31
N THR A 86 -12.73 4.92 -2.34
CA THR A 86 -14.19 4.97 -2.43
C THR A 86 -14.57 5.62 -3.76
N PRO A 87 -15.08 4.87 -4.76
CA PRO A 87 -15.50 5.45 -6.01
C PRO A 87 -16.72 6.34 -5.77
N HIS A 88 -16.66 7.58 -6.24
CA HIS A 88 -17.79 8.51 -6.20
C HIS A 88 -18.57 8.47 -7.51
N ASP A 89 -17.84 8.48 -8.64
CA ASP A 89 -18.37 8.29 -9.98
C ASP A 89 -17.27 7.72 -10.91
N ALA A 90 -17.48 7.77 -12.22
CA ALA A 90 -16.57 7.19 -13.21
C ALA A 90 -15.18 7.85 -13.26
N VAL A 91 -15.04 9.10 -12.79
CA VAL A 91 -13.78 9.87 -12.87
C VAL A 91 -13.34 10.45 -11.52
N ASN A 92 -14.13 10.28 -10.46
CA ASN A 92 -13.81 10.75 -9.12
C ASN A 92 -13.73 9.59 -8.12
N THR A 93 -12.65 9.54 -7.34
CA THR A 93 -12.43 8.57 -6.26
C THR A 93 -11.92 9.31 -5.03
N ASP A 94 -12.57 9.09 -3.89
CA ASP A 94 -12.06 9.54 -2.60
C ASP A 94 -11.03 8.52 -2.08
N VAL A 95 -9.86 9.00 -1.67
CA VAL A 95 -8.83 8.16 -1.05
C VAL A 95 -8.64 8.61 0.38
N GLN A 96 -8.95 7.73 1.33
CA GLN A 96 -8.80 7.98 2.76
C GLN A 96 -7.61 7.20 3.30
N PHE A 97 -6.76 7.89 4.05
CA PHE A 97 -5.64 7.33 4.78
C PHE A 97 -5.92 7.44 6.28
N SER A 98 -5.69 6.35 7.01
CA SER A 98 -5.86 6.27 8.46
C SER A 98 -4.60 5.69 9.08
N TRP A 99 -3.96 6.45 9.96
CA TRP A 99 -2.79 5.99 10.72
C TRP A 99 -3.25 5.40 12.05
N LEU A 100 -2.69 4.25 12.38
CA LEU A 100 -2.93 3.52 13.61
C LEU A 100 -1.63 3.44 14.40
N VAL A 101 -1.62 4.04 15.57
CA VAL A 101 -0.52 3.95 16.56
C VAL A 101 -0.96 3.10 17.75
N HIS A 102 -0.04 2.83 18.67
CA HIS A 102 -0.37 2.10 19.88
C HIS A 102 -1.45 2.83 20.67
N LYS A 103 -2.43 2.11 21.23
CA LYS A 103 -3.58 2.69 21.95
C LYS A 103 -3.20 3.62 23.12
N ASP A 104 -2.03 3.39 23.69
CA ASP A 104 -1.47 4.15 24.83
C ASP A 104 -0.34 5.10 24.38
N ALA A 105 -0.24 5.39 23.07
CA ALA A 105 0.71 6.36 22.53
C ALA A 105 0.10 7.76 22.57
N GLU A 106 0.87 8.73 23.07
CA GLU A 106 0.46 10.12 23.19
C GLU A 106 1.18 10.98 22.14
N GLU A 107 0.43 11.80 21.39
CA GLU A 107 0.99 12.76 20.43
C GLU A 107 1.88 13.79 21.16
N GLY A 108 3.01 14.15 20.56
CA GLY A 108 4.01 15.04 21.14
C GLY A 108 4.92 14.36 22.18
N VAL A 109 4.58 13.15 22.63
CA VAL A 109 5.39 12.35 23.57
C VAL A 109 5.96 11.13 22.87
N ASP A 110 5.10 10.27 22.34
CA ASP A 110 5.47 9.01 21.69
C ASP A 110 5.62 9.13 20.19
N TYR A 111 4.88 10.05 19.56
CA TYR A 111 4.95 10.31 18.13
C TYR A 111 4.71 11.77 17.79
N ASP A 112 5.13 12.15 16.59
CA ASP A 112 4.85 13.45 15.97
C ASP A 112 4.05 13.18 14.70
N THR A 113 2.87 13.80 14.57
CA THR A 113 1.94 13.54 13.46
C THR A 113 2.56 13.93 12.13
N ASP A 114 3.20 15.10 12.05
CA ASP A 114 3.81 15.58 10.80
C ASP A 114 4.88 14.61 10.30
N ASN A 115 5.72 14.07 11.19
CA ASN A 115 6.71 13.06 10.83
C ASN A 115 6.08 11.72 10.40
N LEU A 116 5.02 11.27 11.09
CA LEU A 116 4.32 10.01 10.78
C LEU A 116 3.64 10.03 9.41
N ILE A 117 3.06 11.16 9.03
CA ILE A 117 2.30 11.26 7.77
C ILE A 117 3.17 11.69 6.59
N TRP A 118 4.35 12.27 6.83
CA TRP A 118 5.12 13.00 5.82
C TRP A 118 5.34 12.21 4.52
N VAL A 119 5.79 10.95 4.61
CA VAL A 119 6.12 10.14 3.43
C VAL A 119 4.88 9.99 2.55
N TRP A 120 3.78 9.53 3.13
CA TRP A 120 2.52 9.28 2.45
C TRP A 120 1.79 10.54 2.02
N ASP A 121 1.90 11.65 2.76
CA ASP A 121 1.36 12.94 2.32
C ASP A 121 2.04 13.41 1.03
N VAL A 122 3.38 13.32 0.98
CA VAL A 122 4.16 13.72 -0.19
C VAL A 122 3.90 12.78 -1.36
N THR A 123 3.98 11.46 -1.17
CA THR A 123 3.83 10.49 -2.26
C THR A 123 2.39 10.43 -2.78
N THR A 124 1.38 10.51 -1.92
CA THR A 124 -0.03 10.51 -2.37
C THR A 124 -0.34 11.74 -3.23
N LYS A 125 0.22 12.92 -2.91
CA LYS A 125 0.08 14.11 -3.76
C LYS A 125 0.71 13.91 -5.14
N GLN A 126 1.83 13.19 -5.21
CA GLN A 126 2.49 12.85 -6.47
C GLN A 126 1.64 11.84 -7.27
N ASP A 127 1.16 10.77 -6.62
CA ASP A 127 0.30 9.76 -7.24
C ASP A 127 -1.03 10.35 -7.74
N LYS A 128 -1.63 11.27 -6.97
CA LYS A 128 -2.83 12.00 -7.38
C LYS A 128 -2.58 12.75 -8.68
N LYS A 129 -1.50 13.52 -8.77
CA LYS A 129 -1.16 14.28 -9.98
C LYS A 129 -0.96 13.35 -11.19
N ILE A 130 -0.19 12.27 -11.02
CA ILE A 130 0.03 11.30 -12.11
C ILE A 130 -1.29 10.68 -12.56
N THR A 131 -2.16 10.31 -11.62
CA THR A 131 -3.46 9.70 -11.90
C THR A 131 -4.41 10.66 -12.62
N GLU A 132 -4.46 11.92 -12.18
CA GLU A 132 -5.32 12.95 -12.80
C GLU A 132 -4.83 13.34 -14.21
N ASP A 133 -3.51 13.50 -14.39
CA ASP A 133 -2.91 13.76 -15.70
C ASP A 133 -3.16 12.57 -16.66
N ASN A 134 -3.07 11.33 -16.16
CA ASN A 134 -3.37 10.13 -16.94
C ASN A 134 -4.85 10.08 -17.35
N ASN A 135 -5.77 10.35 -16.42
CA ASN A 135 -7.20 10.43 -16.73
C ASN A 135 -7.50 11.51 -17.78
N ALA A 136 -6.90 12.69 -17.66
CA ALA A 136 -7.05 13.76 -18.66
C ALA A 136 -6.62 13.31 -20.08
N GLY A 137 -5.56 12.52 -20.19
CA GLY A 137 -5.13 11.90 -21.44
C GLY A 137 -6.14 10.88 -21.99
N ILE A 138 -6.66 10.01 -21.11
CA ILE A 138 -7.66 8.97 -21.45
C ILE A 138 -8.97 9.59 -21.97
N MET A 139 -9.37 10.76 -21.46
CA MET A 139 -10.58 11.47 -21.89
C MET A 139 -10.50 12.03 -23.32
N SER A 140 -9.33 11.99 -23.97
CA SER A 140 -9.17 12.37 -25.37
C SER A 140 -9.79 11.36 -26.32
N SER A 141 -10.49 11.82 -27.36
CA SER A 141 -11.00 10.95 -28.44
C SER A 141 -9.92 10.24 -29.25
N ARG A 142 -8.65 10.65 -29.08
CA ARG A 142 -7.49 10.03 -29.76
C ARG A 142 -6.82 8.95 -28.92
N TYR A 143 -7.19 8.79 -27.65
CA TYR A 143 -6.63 7.76 -26.79
C TYR A 143 -6.89 6.37 -27.37
N ARG A 144 -5.87 5.51 -27.29
CA ARG A 144 -5.96 4.08 -27.58
C ARG A 144 -5.15 3.32 -26.53
N PRO A 145 -5.64 2.17 -26.02
CA PRO A 145 -4.89 1.38 -25.05
C PRO A 145 -3.52 0.95 -25.61
N GLY A 146 -2.47 1.10 -24.79
CA GLY A 146 -1.13 0.59 -25.06
C GLY A 146 -0.89 -0.77 -24.39
N PRO A 147 0.21 -1.46 -24.74
CA PRO A 147 0.63 -2.67 -24.04
C PRO A 147 1.21 -2.34 -22.66
N TYR A 148 0.91 -3.18 -21.67
CA TYR A 148 1.60 -3.14 -20.38
C TYR A 148 3.05 -3.66 -20.51
N SER A 149 3.95 -3.06 -19.76
CA SER A 149 5.32 -3.54 -19.61
C SER A 149 5.39 -4.73 -18.63
N MET A 150 6.56 -5.39 -18.58
CA MET A 150 6.81 -6.47 -17.61
C MET A 150 6.72 -6.00 -16.15
N HIS A 151 6.94 -4.71 -15.87
CA HIS A 151 6.81 -4.13 -14.52
C HIS A 151 5.35 -3.92 -14.10
N GLU A 152 4.41 -3.95 -15.05
CA GLU A 152 2.98 -3.70 -14.84
C GLU A 152 2.16 -5.00 -14.80
N ALA A 153 2.82 -6.14 -14.55
CA ALA A 153 2.16 -7.44 -14.54
C ALA A 153 0.94 -7.49 -13.59
N ARG A 154 1.03 -6.88 -12.41
CA ARG A 154 -0.09 -6.80 -11.45
C ARG A 154 -1.20 -5.87 -11.91
N VAL A 155 -0.89 -4.78 -12.62
CA VAL A 155 -1.90 -3.91 -13.26
C VAL A 155 -2.68 -4.71 -14.31
N ALA A 156 -1.97 -5.49 -15.13
CA ALA A 156 -2.60 -6.36 -16.11
C ALA A 156 -3.51 -7.42 -15.45
N THR A 157 -3.09 -8.02 -14.33
CA THR A 157 -3.91 -8.95 -13.55
C THR A 157 -5.14 -8.27 -12.96
N PHE A 158 -5.02 -7.08 -12.38
CA PHE A 158 -6.16 -6.32 -11.87
C PHE A 158 -7.19 -6.03 -12.97
N VAL A 159 -6.77 -5.62 -14.16
CA VAL A 159 -7.69 -5.36 -15.27
C VAL A 159 -8.41 -6.64 -15.72
N ARG A 160 -7.71 -7.78 -15.81
CA ARG A 160 -8.34 -9.07 -16.12
C ARG A 160 -9.34 -9.49 -15.05
N TRP A 161 -8.97 -9.34 -13.77
CA TRP A 161 -9.86 -9.59 -12.63
C TRP A 161 -11.13 -8.75 -12.71
N TYR A 162 -11.00 -7.43 -12.92
CA TYR A 162 -12.13 -6.51 -13.02
C TYR A 162 -13.07 -6.88 -14.17
N LEU A 163 -12.52 -7.17 -15.35
CA LEU A 163 -13.29 -7.60 -16.51
C LEU A 163 -14.00 -8.93 -16.28
N ASN A 164 -13.39 -9.87 -15.56
CA ASN A 164 -14.05 -11.12 -15.17
C ASN A 164 -15.20 -10.84 -14.22
N ALA A 165 -14.99 -10.01 -13.19
CA ALA A 165 -15.99 -9.69 -12.18
C ALA A 165 -17.26 -9.05 -12.77
N ILE A 166 -17.13 -8.09 -13.69
CA ILE A 166 -18.28 -7.44 -14.32
C ILE A 166 -18.98 -8.31 -15.38
N ARG A 167 -18.37 -9.42 -15.80
CA ARG A 167 -18.98 -10.41 -16.71
C ARG A 167 -19.75 -11.49 -15.97
N LEU A 168 -19.55 -11.65 -14.67
CA LEU A 168 -20.29 -12.62 -13.88
C LEU A 168 -21.76 -12.16 -13.80
N PRO A 169 -22.73 -13.06 -14.04
CA PRO A 169 -24.12 -12.75 -13.76
C PRO A 169 -24.30 -12.43 -12.27
N ALA A 170 -25.10 -11.41 -11.98
CA ALA A 170 -25.44 -10.97 -10.62
C ALA A 170 -26.14 -12.05 -9.81
#